data_AF-A0A963KHM3-F1
#
_entry.id   AF-A0A963KHM3-F1
#
_cell.length_a   1.000
_cell.length_b   1.000
_cell.length_c   1.000
_cell.angle_alpha   90.00
_cell.angle_beta   90.00
_cell.angle_gamma   90.00
#
_symmetry.space_group_name_H-M   'P 1'
#
loop_
_entity.id
_entity.type
_entity.pdbx_description
1 polymer ?
#
loop_
_entity_poly.entity_id
_entity_poly.type
_entity_poly.pdbx_seq_one_letter_code
_entity_poly.pdbx_strand_id
1 'polypeptide(L)'
;MPTVHLIEGPVGAGKSTYAGELAARTGGVHVALDAWFVRLFSPDRPATDVMAWYLARKQRLNDHIWHHALALRAAGVTPILELGLVQRQMRLDFYRRAQDAGVDLQVHLLEASRALRRARVAQRNADQGPTFAMVVPDAIFELASDAWEEPDEQERAAHRMIRVSTGG
;
A
#
# COMPACT_ATOMS: atom_id res chain seq x y z
N MET A 1 6.80 -3.66 21.90
CA MET A 1 6.68 -2.56 20.91
C MET A 1 5.51 -2.87 19.98
N PRO A 2 4.78 -1.88 19.46
CA PRO A 2 3.66 -2.11 18.55
C PRO A 2 4.05 -2.90 17.30
N THR A 3 3.12 -3.73 16.81
CA THR A 3 3.20 -4.43 15.52
C THR A 3 3.16 -3.42 14.37
N VAL A 4 3.89 -3.67 13.28
CA VAL A 4 3.69 -2.96 12.01
C VAL A 4 2.67 -3.72 11.19
N HIS A 5 1.65 -3.02 10.72
CA HIS A 5 0.69 -3.58 9.77
C HIS A 5 1.06 -3.14 8.36
N LEU A 6 1.21 -4.09 7.45
CA LEU A 6 1.40 -3.82 6.03
C LEU A 6 0.12 -4.21 5.27
N ILE A 7 -0.43 -3.25 4.53
CA ILE A 7 -1.67 -3.41 3.77
C ILE A 7 -1.31 -3.53 2.29
N GLU A 8 -1.56 -4.70 1.70
CA GLU A 8 -1.24 -4.98 0.30
C GLU A 8 -2.43 -5.60 -0.43
N GLY A 9 -2.40 -5.49 -1.75
CA GLY A 9 -3.48 -5.94 -2.63
C GLY A 9 -3.57 -5.09 -3.90
N PRO A 10 -4.26 -5.58 -4.95
CA PRO A 10 -4.32 -4.89 -6.23
C PRO A 10 -5.03 -3.54 -6.15
N VAL A 11 -4.87 -2.72 -7.19
CA VAL A 11 -5.60 -1.45 -7.33
C VAL A 11 -7.12 -1.69 -7.25
N GLY A 12 -7.84 -0.87 -6.49
CA GLY A 12 -9.28 -1.01 -6.27
C GLY A 12 -9.70 -2.08 -5.24
N ALA A 13 -8.76 -2.77 -4.58
CA ALA A 13 -9.08 -3.80 -3.58
C ALA A 13 -9.64 -3.27 -2.25
N GLY A 14 -9.74 -1.94 -2.04
CA GLY A 14 -10.25 -1.34 -0.80
C GLY A 14 -9.20 -1.07 0.29
N LYS A 15 -7.91 -1.08 -0.07
CA LYS A 15 -6.77 -0.93 0.86
C LYS A 15 -6.88 0.28 1.77
N SER A 16 -7.05 1.48 1.21
CA SER A 16 -7.05 2.71 1.98
C SER A 16 -8.25 2.80 2.94
N THR A 17 -9.41 2.27 2.55
CA THR A 17 -10.57 2.17 3.45
C THR A 17 -10.26 1.26 4.63
N TYR A 18 -9.79 0.04 4.35
CA TYR A 18 -9.44 -0.93 5.39
C TYR A 18 -8.34 -0.41 6.32
N ALA A 19 -7.32 0.26 5.77
CA ALA A 19 -6.22 0.83 6.53
C ALA A 19 -6.70 1.93 7.49
N GLY A 20 -7.62 2.80 7.03
CA GLY A 20 -8.26 3.81 7.88
C GLY A 20 -9.10 3.20 9.00
N GLU A 21 -9.89 2.16 8.72
CA GLU A 21 -10.64 1.44 9.74
C GLU A 21 -9.72 0.73 10.75
N LEU A 22 -8.64 0.11 10.28
CA LEU A 22 -7.65 -0.53 11.14
C LEU A 22 -6.97 0.51 12.04
N ALA A 23 -6.66 1.70 11.51
CA ALA A 23 -6.09 2.80 12.29
C ALA A 23 -7.04 3.24 13.40
N ALA A 24 -8.32 3.45 13.08
CA ALA A 24 -9.34 3.80 14.06
C ALA A 24 -9.49 2.73 15.16
N ARG A 25 -9.52 1.44 14.80
CA ARG A 25 -9.66 0.34 15.78
C ARG A 25 -8.44 0.14 16.67
N THR A 26 -7.24 0.42 16.16
CA THR A 26 -5.97 0.15 16.88
C THR A 26 -5.38 1.39 17.55
N GLY A 27 -5.97 2.57 17.35
CA GLY A 27 -5.33 3.85 17.69
C GLY A 27 -4.03 4.07 16.91
N GLY A 28 -3.90 3.43 15.75
CA GLY A 28 -2.72 3.47 14.89
C GLY A 28 -2.71 4.65 13.93
N VAL A 29 -1.60 4.79 13.21
CA VAL A 29 -1.41 5.83 12.18
C VAL A 29 -1.30 5.16 10.82
N HIS A 30 -2.23 5.49 9.92
CA HIS A 30 -2.19 5.09 8.51
C HIS A 30 -1.21 5.98 7.74
N VAL A 31 -0.22 5.35 7.10
CA VAL A 31 0.76 5.99 6.24
C VAL A 31 0.62 5.40 4.84
N ALA A 32 0.01 6.17 3.94
CA ALA A 32 -0.18 5.78 2.55
C ALA A 32 0.88 6.43 1.64
N LEU A 33 1.68 5.60 0.97
CA LEU A 33 2.73 6.05 0.06
C LEU A 33 2.14 6.92 -1.05
N ASP A 34 1.04 6.50 -1.67
CA ASP A 34 0.45 7.23 -2.79
C ASP A 34 -0.07 8.61 -2.37
N ALA A 35 -0.66 8.73 -1.18
CA ALA A 35 -1.10 10.03 -0.66
C ALA A 35 0.07 11.00 -0.47
N TRP A 36 1.17 10.52 0.11
CA TRP A 36 2.38 11.34 0.29
C TRP A 36 3.04 11.64 -1.05
N PHE A 37 3.08 10.67 -1.97
CA PHE A 37 3.67 10.85 -3.29
C PHE A 37 2.91 11.93 -4.07
N VAL A 38 1.58 11.85 -4.11
CA VAL A 38 0.75 12.83 -4.81
C VAL A 38 0.98 14.22 -4.23
N ARG A 39 1.00 14.36 -2.90
CA ARG A 39 1.16 15.66 -2.26
C ARG A 39 2.56 16.27 -2.44
N LEU A 40 3.60 15.44 -2.32
CA LEU A 40 4.99 15.92 -2.29
C LEU A 40 5.63 16.01 -3.66
N PHE A 41 5.20 15.21 -4.64
CA PHE A 41 5.93 15.06 -5.89
C PHE A 41 5.09 15.32 -7.13
N SER A 42 3.78 15.02 -7.15
CA SER A 42 2.98 15.26 -8.36
C SER A 42 3.01 16.72 -8.88
N PRO A 43 3.10 17.77 -8.03
CA PRO A 43 3.29 19.14 -8.51
C PRO A 43 4.56 19.35 -9.35
N ASP A 44 5.61 18.57 -9.10
CA ASP A 44 6.92 18.67 -9.75
C ASP A 44 7.13 17.61 -10.84
N ARG A 45 6.04 17.04 -11.36
CA ARG A 45 6.10 16.00 -12.39
C ARG A 45 6.68 16.58 -13.69
N PRO A 46 7.75 15.98 -14.25
CA PRO A 46 8.34 16.45 -15.50
C PRO A 46 7.48 16.06 -16.70
N ALA A 47 7.69 16.73 -17.83
CA ALA A 47 7.03 16.38 -19.08
C ALA A 47 7.60 15.11 -19.73
N THR A 48 8.88 14.80 -19.49
CA THR A 48 9.60 13.62 -20.01
C THR A 48 10.21 12.82 -18.86
N ASP A 49 10.64 11.59 -19.14
CA ASP A 49 11.31 10.70 -18.17
C ASP A 49 10.51 10.44 -16.87
N VAL A 50 9.19 10.52 -16.98
CA VAL A 50 8.24 10.42 -15.86
C VAL A 50 8.44 9.13 -15.07
N MET A 51 8.74 8.00 -15.73
CA MET A 51 8.90 6.72 -15.04
C MET A 51 10.17 6.69 -14.19
N ALA A 52 11.31 7.11 -14.73
CA ALA A 52 12.56 7.19 -13.97
C ALA A 52 12.42 8.17 -12.80
N TRP A 53 11.79 9.33 -13.06
CA TRP A 53 11.48 10.33 -12.03
C TRP A 53 10.57 9.76 -10.92
N TYR A 54 9.55 8.96 -11.29
CA TYR A 54 8.59 8.34 -10.38
C TYR A 54 9.26 7.28 -9.52
N LEU A 55 9.98 6.34 -10.13
CA LEU A 55 10.63 5.22 -9.41
C LEU A 55 11.63 5.73 -8.37
N ALA A 56 12.48 6.70 -8.75
CA ALA A 56 13.45 7.29 -7.83
C ALA A 56 12.77 7.97 -6.61
N ARG A 57 11.62 8.60 -6.80
CA ARG A 57 10.85 9.23 -5.71
C ARG A 57 10.09 8.22 -4.88
N LYS A 58 9.47 7.22 -5.51
CA LYS A 58 8.79 6.12 -4.83
C LYS A 58 9.76 5.38 -3.91
N GLN A 59 10.98 5.08 -4.37
CA GLN A 59 12.00 4.42 -3.55
C GLN A 59 12.40 5.27 -2.33
N ARG A 60 12.76 6.55 -2.54
CA ARG A 60 13.09 7.46 -1.43
C ARG A 60 11.94 7.61 -0.43
N LEU A 61 10.71 7.66 -0.93
CA LEU A 61 9.53 7.78 -0.08
C LEU A 61 9.26 6.49 0.71
N ASN A 62 9.44 5.32 0.10
CA ASN A 62 9.36 4.03 0.79
C ASN A 62 10.38 3.96 1.94
N ASP A 63 11.63 4.35 1.67
CA ASP A 63 12.68 4.42 2.71
C ASP A 63 12.36 5.40 3.81
N HIS A 64 11.81 6.57 3.47
CA HIS A 64 11.40 7.55 4.48
C HIS A 64 10.24 7.04 5.34
N ILE A 65 9.22 6.44 4.72
CA ILE A 65 8.07 5.84 5.43
C ILE A 65 8.53 4.74 6.37
N TRP A 66 9.50 3.91 5.97
CA TRP A 66 10.08 2.90 6.86
C TRP A 66 10.67 3.50 8.13
N HIS A 67 11.55 4.51 8.00
CA HIS A 67 12.14 5.17 9.17
C HIS A 67 11.09 5.85 10.05
N HIS A 68 10.08 6.47 9.42
CA HIS A 68 8.97 7.06 10.14
C HIS A 68 8.16 6.01 10.91
N ALA A 69 7.92 4.83 10.32
CA ALA A 69 7.25 3.72 10.98
C ALA A 69 8.04 3.25 12.21
N LEU A 70 9.38 3.15 12.12
CA LEU A 70 10.22 2.81 13.27
C LEU A 70 10.11 3.86 14.39
N ALA A 71 10.09 5.15 14.05
CA ALA A 71 9.92 6.22 15.03
C ALA A 71 8.55 6.16 15.73
N LEU A 72 7.47 5.91 14.97
CA LEU A 72 6.13 5.72 15.53
C LEU A 72 6.11 4.55 16.52
N ARG A 73 6.72 3.41 16.18
CA ARG A 73 6.81 2.25 17.09
C ARG A 73 7.59 2.56 18.35
N ALA A 74 8.69 3.28 18.25
CA ALA A 74 9.49 3.69 19.39
C ALA A 74 8.70 4.61 20.34
N ALA A 75 7.78 5.40 19.79
CA ALA A 75 6.83 6.22 20.54
C ALA A 75 5.58 5.45 21.05
N GLY A 76 5.51 4.12 20.83
CA GLY A 76 4.37 3.31 21.26
C GLY A 76 3.14 3.40 20.33
N VAL A 77 3.27 3.99 19.15
CA VAL A 77 2.20 4.13 18.14
C VAL A 77 2.27 2.99 17.12
N THR A 78 1.13 2.41 16.78
CA THR A 78 0.99 1.33 15.79
C THR A 78 1.02 1.88 14.36
N PRO A 79 2.04 1.58 13.53
CA PRO A 79 2.07 2.00 12.14
C PRO A 79 1.26 1.06 11.24
N ILE A 80 0.46 1.64 10.34
CA ILE A 80 -0.29 0.91 9.31
C ILE A 80 0.14 1.45 7.95
N LEU A 81 0.88 0.64 7.20
CA LEU A 81 1.58 1.06 5.99
C LEU A 81 0.84 0.55 4.75
N GLU A 82 0.60 1.44 3.81
CA GLU A 82 0.11 1.11 2.46
C GLU A 82 1.18 1.56 1.46
N LEU A 83 2.00 0.62 0.98
CA LEU A 83 3.24 0.92 0.23
C LEU A 83 3.14 0.62 -1.27
N GLY A 84 2.15 -0.18 -1.68
CA GLY A 84 1.97 -0.56 -3.07
C GLY A 84 3.13 -1.41 -3.58
N LEU A 85 3.43 -2.48 -2.84
CA LEU A 85 4.45 -3.48 -3.17
C LEU A 85 3.85 -4.52 -4.14
N VAL A 86 3.69 -4.07 -5.39
CA VAL A 86 2.94 -4.77 -6.44
C VAL A 86 3.60 -6.09 -6.84
N GLN A 87 4.94 -6.10 -6.90
CA GLN A 87 5.73 -7.28 -7.28
C GLN A 87 6.20 -8.04 -6.04
N ARG A 88 6.29 -9.37 -6.17
CA ARG A 88 6.75 -10.29 -5.14
C ARG A 88 8.10 -9.88 -4.58
N GLN A 89 9.06 -9.54 -5.45
CA GLN A 89 10.40 -9.17 -4.99
C GLN A 89 10.38 -7.96 -4.04
N MET A 90 9.55 -6.94 -4.34
CA MET A 90 9.41 -5.76 -3.48
C MET A 90 8.88 -6.12 -2.10
N ARG A 91 7.96 -7.10 -2.02
CA ARG A 91 7.43 -7.61 -0.75
C ARG A 91 8.48 -8.41 0.01
N LEU A 92 9.18 -9.33 -0.65
CA LEU A 92 10.25 -10.11 -0.03
C LEU A 92 11.36 -9.23 0.55
N ASP A 93 11.74 -8.17 -0.16
CA ASP A 93 12.74 -7.22 0.33
C ASP A 93 12.23 -6.44 1.56
N PHE A 94 10.94 -6.08 1.58
CA PHE A 94 10.33 -5.44 2.75
C PHE A 94 10.22 -6.38 3.95
N TYR A 95 9.85 -7.66 3.73
CA TYR A 95 9.81 -8.66 4.78
C TYR A 95 11.18 -8.89 5.41
N ARG A 96 12.22 -9.02 4.57
CA ARG A 96 13.61 -9.13 5.03
C ARG A 96 14.02 -7.91 5.84
N ARG A 97 13.71 -6.70 5.35
CA ARG A 97 13.97 -5.45 6.07
C ARG A 97 13.31 -5.41 7.45
N ALA A 98 12.07 -5.88 7.56
CA ALA A 98 11.37 -5.95 8.85
C ALA A 98 11.99 -7.00 9.79
N GLN A 99 12.35 -8.17 9.25
CA GLN A 99 13.02 -9.24 10.00
C GLN A 99 14.37 -8.79 10.54
N ASP A 100 15.22 -8.19 9.70
CA ASP A 100 16.56 -7.70 10.07
C ASP A 100 16.49 -6.64 11.16
N ALA A 101 15.41 -5.86 11.20
CA ALA A 101 15.15 -4.85 12.21
C ALA A 101 14.41 -5.38 13.46
N GLY A 102 14.14 -6.68 13.55
CA GLY A 102 13.41 -7.29 14.67
C GLY A 102 11.97 -6.74 14.81
N VAL A 103 11.35 -6.34 13.71
CA VAL A 103 10.00 -5.77 13.67
C VAL A 103 8.98 -6.90 13.53
N ASP A 104 8.04 -7.00 14.49
CA ASP A 104 6.84 -7.82 14.32
C ASP A 104 5.96 -7.20 13.22
N LEU A 105 5.80 -7.94 12.12
CA LEU A 105 5.10 -7.53 10.92
C LEU A 105 3.86 -8.42 10.70
N GLN A 106 2.69 -7.79 10.57
CA GLN A 106 1.45 -8.44 10.16
C GLN A 106 1.04 -7.90 8.78
N VAL A 107 0.97 -8.79 7.80
CA VAL A 107 0.48 -8.46 6.46
C VAL A 107 -1.03 -8.69 6.37
N HIS A 108 -1.73 -7.74 5.77
CA HIS A 108 -3.15 -7.81 5.44
C HIS A 108 -3.28 -7.78 3.93
N LEU A 109 -3.63 -8.92 3.35
CA LEU A 109 -3.78 -9.09 1.92
C LEU A 109 -5.25 -8.90 1.53
N LEU A 110 -5.55 -7.78 0.89
CA LEU A 110 -6.90 -7.47 0.44
C LEU A 110 -7.18 -8.04 -0.93
N GLU A 111 -8.33 -8.69 -1.04
CA GLU A 111 -8.74 -9.37 -2.26
C GLU A 111 -10.14 -8.92 -2.69
N ALA A 112 -10.29 -8.78 -4.01
CA ALA A 112 -11.54 -8.51 -4.69
C ALA A 112 -11.42 -8.90 -6.16
N SER A 113 -12.51 -9.35 -6.77
CA SER A 113 -12.53 -9.68 -8.20
C SER A 113 -12.16 -8.47 -9.06
N ARG A 114 -11.50 -8.68 -10.21
CA ARG A 114 -11.12 -7.60 -11.12
C ARG A 114 -12.31 -6.75 -11.54
N ALA A 115 -13.48 -7.37 -11.76
CA ALA A 115 -14.73 -6.68 -12.07
C ALA A 115 -15.18 -5.75 -10.94
N LEU A 116 -15.20 -6.22 -9.69
CA LEU A 116 -15.56 -5.40 -8.53
C LEU A 116 -14.56 -4.26 -8.33
N ARG A 117 -13.25 -4.52 -8.48
CA ARG A 117 -12.20 -3.49 -8.36
C ARG A 117 -12.36 -2.41 -9.42
N ARG A 118 -12.69 -2.79 -10.67
CA ARG A 118 -12.96 -1.83 -11.76
C ARG A 118 -14.14 -0.93 -11.40
N ALA A 119 -15.26 -1.51 -10.99
CA ALA A 119 -16.45 -0.75 -10.60
C ALA A 119 -16.14 0.24 -9.46
N ARG A 120 -15.38 -0.19 -8.45
CA ARG A 120 -14.94 0.68 -7.34
C ARG A 120 -14.06 1.83 -7.79
N VAL A 121 -13.12 1.58 -8.69
CA VAL A 121 -12.23 2.63 -9.22
C VAL A 121 -13.04 3.66 -10.00
N ALA A 122 -13.97 3.22 -10.84
CA ALA A 122 -14.86 4.10 -11.59
C ALA A 122 -15.70 4.98 -10.64
N GLN A 123 -16.33 4.38 -9.63
CA GLN A 123 -17.12 5.10 -8.64
C GLN A 123 -16.26 6.12 -7.86
N ARG A 124 -15.08 5.70 -7.38
CA ARG A 124 -14.17 6.58 -6.63
C ARG A 124 -13.69 7.76 -7.49
N ASN A 125 -13.42 7.54 -8.78
CA ASN A 125 -13.02 8.62 -9.68
C ASN A 125 -14.13 9.66 -9.86
N ALA A 126 -15.39 9.25 -9.82
CA ALA A 126 -16.55 10.13 -9.90
C ALA A 126 -16.83 10.86 -8.58
N ASP A 127 -16.81 10.15 -7.45
CA ASP A 127 -17.22 10.69 -6.15
C ASP A 127 -16.16 11.56 -5.47
N GLN A 128 -14.88 11.25 -5.72
CA GLN A 128 -13.73 11.93 -5.09
C GLN A 128 -13.83 12.04 -3.56
N GLY A 129 -14.31 10.97 -2.91
CA GLY A 129 -14.50 10.92 -1.46
C GLY A 129 -13.21 10.89 -0.61
N PRO A 130 -13.30 10.64 0.70
CA PRO A 130 -12.18 10.81 1.65
C PRO A 130 -10.90 10.00 1.35
N THR A 131 -11.02 8.87 0.63
CA THR A 131 -9.88 8.02 0.24
C THR A 131 -9.37 8.32 -1.18
N PHE A 132 -9.89 9.37 -1.83
CA PHE A 132 -9.44 9.78 -3.15
C PHE A 132 -8.10 10.51 -3.06
N ALA A 133 -7.08 9.93 -3.69
CA ALA A 133 -5.78 10.59 -3.87
C ALA A 133 -5.62 11.16 -5.28
N MET A 134 -6.07 10.41 -6.30
CA MET A 134 -5.94 10.79 -7.71
C MET A 134 -6.90 9.98 -8.58
N VAL A 135 -7.19 10.51 -9.77
CA VAL A 135 -7.90 9.77 -10.83
C VAL A 135 -7.03 8.61 -11.28
N VAL A 136 -7.63 7.42 -11.39
CA VAL A 136 -7.01 6.24 -12.00
C VAL A 136 -7.75 5.92 -13.29
N PRO A 137 -7.22 6.31 -14.46
CA PRO A 137 -7.82 5.96 -15.75
C PRO A 137 -7.88 4.45 -15.96
N ASP A 138 -8.82 3.98 -16.79
CA ASP A 138 -9.01 2.55 -17.08
C ASP A 138 -7.72 1.87 -17.56
N ALA A 139 -6.96 2.52 -18.44
CA ALA A 139 -5.69 1.99 -18.93
C ALA A 139 -4.65 1.80 -17.81
N ILE A 140 -4.62 2.71 -16.82
CA ILE A 140 -3.75 2.58 -15.65
C ILE A 140 -4.25 1.49 -14.70
N PHE A 141 -5.57 1.34 -14.57
CA PHE A 141 -6.16 0.24 -13.81
C PHE A 141 -5.80 -1.13 -14.40
N GLU A 142 -5.84 -1.29 -15.72
CA GLU A 142 -5.40 -2.52 -16.39
C GLU A 142 -3.92 -2.76 -16.14
N LEU A 143 -3.06 -1.78 -16.44
CA LEU A 143 -1.61 -1.89 -16.26
C LEU A 143 -1.24 -2.28 -14.82
N ALA A 144 -1.84 -1.62 -13.83
CA ALA A 144 -1.59 -1.92 -12.42
C ALA A 144 -2.17 -3.27 -11.98
N SER A 145 -3.28 -3.71 -12.59
CA SER A 145 -3.84 -5.04 -12.33
C SER A 145 -2.99 -6.15 -12.93
N ASP A 146 -2.41 -5.94 -14.11
CA ASP A 146 -1.57 -6.92 -14.78
C ASP A 146 -0.17 -7.01 -14.16
N ALA A 147 0.33 -5.91 -13.59
CA ALA A 147 1.59 -5.90 -12.86
C ALA A 147 1.51 -6.59 -11.49
N TRP A 148 0.31 -6.77 -10.93
CA TRP A 148 0.11 -7.36 -9.60
C TRP A 148 0.47 -8.83 -9.56
N GLU A 149 1.48 -9.17 -8.75
CA GLU A 149 1.89 -10.54 -8.49
C GLU A 149 1.28 -10.99 -7.17
N GLU A 150 0.23 -11.82 -7.24
CA GLU A 150 -0.43 -12.40 -6.08
C GLU A 150 0.57 -13.17 -5.20
N PRO A 151 0.58 -12.99 -3.86
CA PRO A 151 1.41 -13.80 -2.97
C PRO A 151 1.16 -15.29 -3.18
N ASP A 152 2.21 -16.07 -3.43
CA ASP A 152 2.11 -17.53 -3.60
C ASP A 152 1.98 -18.25 -2.25
N GLU A 153 1.80 -19.58 -2.28
CA GLU A 153 1.65 -20.37 -1.06
C GLU A 153 2.88 -20.30 -0.14
N GLN A 154 4.08 -20.26 -0.72
CA GLN A 154 5.32 -20.18 0.04
C GLN A 154 5.45 -18.82 0.75
N GLU A 155 5.16 -17.73 0.04
CA GLU A 155 5.15 -16.38 0.61
C GLU A 155 4.14 -16.29 1.75
N ARG A 156 2.93 -16.84 1.56
CA ARG A 156 1.88 -16.84 2.59
C ARG A 156 2.24 -17.68 3.81
N ALA A 157 2.92 -18.81 3.63
CA ALA A 157 3.32 -19.69 4.73
C ALA A 157 4.50 -19.13 5.53
N ALA A 158 5.41 -18.38 4.87
CA ALA A 158 6.62 -17.84 5.49
C ALA A 158 6.37 -16.59 6.35
N HIS A 159 5.25 -15.90 6.14
CA HIS A 159 4.97 -14.61 6.77
C HIS A 159 3.61 -14.59 7.46
N ARG A 160 3.51 -13.85 8.57
CA ARG A 160 2.25 -13.64 9.27
C ARG A 160 1.31 -12.79 8.40
N MET A 161 0.50 -13.47 7.59
CA MET A 161 -0.38 -12.88 6.60
C MET A 161 -1.82 -13.32 6.83
N ILE A 162 -2.75 -12.36 6.81
CA ILE A 162 -4.20 -12.64 6.81
C ILE A 162 -4.83 -12.15 5.52
N ARG A 163 -5.78 -12.92 4.99
CA ARG A 163 -6.58 -12.54 3.83
C ARG A 163 -7.80 -11.75 4.31
N VAL A 164 -8.09 -10.65 3.63
CA VAL A 164 -9.21 -9.77 3.91
C VAL A 164 -10.07 -9.72 2.66
N SER A 165 -11.19 -10.44 2.67
CA SER A 165 -12.19 -10.29 1.62
C SER A 165 -12.90 -8.96 1.82
N THR A 166 -12.94 -8.15 0.76
CA THR A 166 -13.75 -6.92 0.75
C THR A 166 -14.97 -7.05 -0.16
N GLY A 167 -15.18 -8.21 -0.79
CA GLY A 167 -16.44 -8.56 -1.44
C GLY A 167 -17.32 -9.28 -0.43
N GLY A 168 -18.53 -8.76 -0.20
CA GLY A 168 -19.59 -9.55 0.42
C GLY A 168 -19.94 -10.76 -0.42
#